data_AF-A0A441TR26-F1
#
_entry.id   AF-A0A441TR26-F1
#
_cell.length_a   1.000
_cell.length_b   1.000
_cell.length_c   1.000
_cell.angle_alpha   90.00
_cell.angle_beta   90.00
_cell.angle_gamma   90.00
#
_symmetry.space_group_name_H-M   'P 1'
#
loop_
_entity.id
_entity.type
_entity.pdbx_description
1 polymer ?
#
loop_
_entity_poly.entity_id
_entity_poly.type
_entity_poly.pdbx_seq_one_letter_code
_entity_poly.pdbx_strand_id
1 'polypeptide(L)'
;KSVGLARKPNTAVEIVQFRPFYVVGKVTQSGEFPYRPGLTVLQALSIAGGLRTREDRDARFEREVIQGQGDVSLLRLSEASLLARKARLEAELSHASDIQFP
;
A
#
# COMPACT_ATOMS: atom_id res chain seq x y z
N LYS A 1 -9.45 -44.74 -45.82
CA LYS A 1 -10.86 -44.82 -45.39
C LYS A 1 -11.54 -43.50 -45.74
N SER A 2 -12.28 -43.43 -46.85
CA SER A 2 -13.15 -42.28 -47.12
C SER A 2 -14.37 -42.41 -46.21
N VAL A 3 -14.59 -41.42 -45.34
CA VAL A 3 -15.85 -41.30 -44.61
C VAL A 3 -16.89 -40.94 -45.66
N GLY A 4 -17.84 -41.84 -45.92
CA GLY A 4 -18.86 -41.69 -46.94
C GLY A 4 -19.78 -40.52 -46.64
N LEU A 5 -19.48 -39.35 -47.19
CA LEU A 5 -20.34 -38.19 -47.15
C LEU A 5 -20.99 -38.04 -48.54
N ALA A 6 -22.31 -38.14 -48.58
CA ALA A 6 -23.10 -38.07 -49.81
C ALA A 6 -23.00 -36.70 -50.52
N ARG A 7 -22.58 -35.65 -49.80
CA ARG A 7 -22.28 -34.31 -50.31
C ARG A 7 -21.12 -33.70 -49.53
N LYS A 8 -20.33 -32.83 -50.15
CA LYS A 8 -19.29 -32.06 -49.45
C LYS A 8 -19.94 -31.24 -48.33
N PRO A 9 -19.50 -31.40 -47.06
CA PRO A 9 -20.03 -30.62 -45.96
C PRO A 9 -19.51 -29.18 -46.04
N ASN A 10 -20.39 -28.21 -45.83
CA ASN A 10 -19.98 -26.83 -45.57
C ASN A 10 -19.58 -26.75 -44.10
N THR A 11 -18.30 -26.50 -43.84
CA THR A 11 -17.73 -26.45 -42.48
C THR A 11 -17.07 -25.12 -42.25
N ALA A 12 -17.32 -24.50 -41.11
CA ALA A 12 -16.61 -23.34 -40.60
C ALA A 12 -15.82 -23.73 -39.36
N VAL A 13 -14.64 -23.13 -39.18
CA VAL A 13 -13.78 -23.34 -38.01
C VAL A 13 -13.49 -21.97 -37.40
N GLU A 14 -13.64 -21.88 -36.08
CA GLU A 14 -13.33 -20.68 -35.31
C GLU A 14 -12.35 -20.99 -34.18
N ILE A 15 -11.58 -19.99 -33.77
CA ILE A 15 -10.64 -20.11 -32.65
C ILE A 15 -11.43 -19.89 -31.35
N VAL A 16 -11.54 -20.94 -30.54
CA VAL A 16 -12.21 -20.85 -29.23
C VAL A 16 -11.38 -20.04 -28.24
N GLN A 17 -10.06 -20.21 -28.24
CA GLN A 17 -9.16 -19.48 -27.35
C GLN A 17 -7.75 -19.36 -27.93
N PHE A 18 -7.16 -18.17 -27.78
CA PHE A 18 -5.75 -17.95 -28.12
C PHE A 18 -4.84 -18.35 -26.97
N ARG A 19 -3.55 -18.54 -27.28
CA ARG A 19 -2.53 -18.77 -26.26
C ARG A 19 -2.48 -17.57 -25.30
N PRO A 20 -2.48 -17.81 -23.99
CA PRO A 20 -2.41 -16.74 -22.99
C PRO A 20 -1.04 -16.05 -23.00
N PHE A 21 -0.96 -14.90 -22.35
CA PHE A 21 0.28 -14.15 -22.13
C PHE A 21 0.50 -13.89 -20.65
N TYR A 22 1.73 -13.52 -20.28
CA TYR A 22 2.13 -13.32 -18.89
C TYR A 22 2.53 -11.87 -18.65
N VAL A 23 2.12 -11.33 -17.50
CA VAL A 23 2.58 -10.03 -17.00
C VAL A 23 3.36 -10.25 -15.71
N VAL A 24 4.58 -9.74 -15.67
CA VAL A 24 5.52 -9.91 -14.55
C VAL A 24 6.14 -8.58 -14.12
N GLY A 25 6.68 -8.55 -12.91
CA GLY A 25 7.36 -7.38 -12.37
C GLY A 25 6.43 -6.47 -11.55
N LYS A 26 6.58 -5.15 -11.71
CA LYS A 26 5.99 -4.14 -10.83
C LYS A 26 4.57 -3.75 -11.25
N VAL A 27 3.70 -4.74 -11.33
CA VAL A 27 2.27 -4.59 -11.66
C VAL A 27 1.39 -4.95 -10.46
N THR A 28 0.14 -4.52 -10.46
CA THR A 28 -0.81 -4.82 -9.37
C THR A 28 -1.10 -6.32 -9.27
N GLN A 29 -1.35 -6.98 -10.41
CA GLN A 29 -1.58 -8.42 -10.50
C GLN A 29 -0.63 -9.04 -11.53
N SER A 30 0.37 -9.78 -11.07
CA SER A 30 1.22 -10.61 -11.93
C SER A 30 0.56 -11.96 -12.18
N GLY A 31 0.80 -12.53 -13.37
CA GLY A 31 0.26 -13.83 -13.72
C GLY A 31 -0.09 -13.98 -15.20
N GLU A 32 -0.90 -14.99 -15.46
CA GLU A 32 -1.37 -15.38 -16.79
C GLU A 32 -2.71 -14.68 -17.12
N PHE A 33 -2.82 -14.19 -18.35
CA PHE A 33 -4.02 -13.50 -18.84
C PHE A 33 -4.43 -13.98 -20.25
N PRO A 34 -5.74 -14.01 -20.55
CA PRO A 34 -6.23 -14.42 -21.87
C PRO A 34 -5.90 -13.38 -22.94
N TYR A 35 -5.34 -13.83 -24.06
CA TYR A 35 -5.03 -12.97 -25.20
C TYR A 35 -6.28 -12.65 -26.04
N ARG A 36 -6.34 -11.42 -26.55
CA ARG A 36 -7.34 -10.97 -27.52
C ARG A 36 -6.64 -10.33 -28.73
N PRO A 37 -7.08 -10.59 -29.97
CA PRO A 37 -6.51 -9.96 -31.15
C PRO A 37 -6.56 -8.42 -31.06
N GLY A 38 -5.47 -7.76 -31.43
CA GLY A 38 -5.35 -6.31 -31.36
C GLY A 38 -5.01 -5.74 -29.97
N LEU A 39 -4.71 -6.60 -28.99
CA LEU A 39 -4.30 -6.17 -27.65
C LEU A 39 -2.97 -5.41 -27.69
N THR A 40 -2.94 -4.19 -27.13
CA THR A 40 -1.71 -3.42 -26.97
C THR A 40 -1.04 -3.69 -25.63
N VAL A 41 0.25 -3.38 -25.50
CA VAL A 41 0.99 -3.48 -24.24
C VAL A 41 0.33 -2.64 -23.13
N LEU A 42 -0.18 -1.45 -23.48
CA LEU A 42 -0.88 -0.59 -22.53
C LEU A 42 -2.18 -1.22 -22.03
N GLN A 43 -2.97 -1.83 -22.93
CA GLN A 43 -4.18 -2.55 -22.55
C GLN A 43 -3.86 -3.77 -21.69
N ALA A 44 -2.80 -4.52 -22.02
CA ALA A 44 -2.32 -5.64 -21.22
C ALA A 44 -1.92 -5.20 -19.80
N LEU A 45 -1.24 -4.07 -19.67
CA LEU A 45 -0.88 -3.49 -18.38
C LEU A 45 -2.12 -3.07 -17.57
N SER A 46 -3.13 -2.49 -18.24
CA SER A 46 -4.40 -2.15 -17.60
C SER A 46 -5.17 -3.38 -17.13
N ILE A 47 -5.16 -4.49 -17.90
CA ILE A 47 -5.75 -5.78 -17.50
C ILE A 47 -5.05 -6.32 -16.24
N ALA A 48 -3.74 -6.15 -16.12
CA ALA A 48 -2.97 -6.52 -14.94
C ALA A 48 -3.14 -5.55 -13.74
N GLY A 49 -4.09 -4.61 -13.82
CA GLY A 49 -4.37 -3.63 -12.76
C GLY A 49 -3.40 -2.45 -12.69
N GLY A 50 -2.61 -2.21 -13.75
CA GLY A 50 -1.66 -1.11 -13.83
C GLY A 50 -0.33 -1.37 -13.10
N LEU A 51 0.52 -0.34 -13.07
CA LEU A 51 1.77 -0.38 -12.32
C LEU A 51 1.49 -0.33 -10.82
N ARG A 52 2.21 -1.15 -10.07
CA ARG A 52 2.17 -1.09 -8.61
C ARG A 52 2.84 0.22 -8.17
N THR A 53 2.04 1.19 -7.75
CA THR A 53 2.58 2.36 -7.04
C THR A 53 3.23 1.86 -5.76
N ARG A 54 4.36 2.48 -5.36
CA ARG A 54 5.05 2.16 -4.11
C ARG A 54 4.00 2.21 -3.00
N GLU A 55 3.88 1.16 -2.20
CA GLU A 55 2.83 1.10 -1.19
C GLU A 55 2.98 2.31 -0.27
N ASP A 56 1.97 3.19 -0.26
CA ASP A 56 1.87 4.30 0.69
C ASP A 56 2.03 3.80 2.14
N ARG A 57 1.87 2.50 2.38
CA ARG A 57 2.07 1.86 3.68
C ARG A 57 3.47 2.02 4.24
N ASP A 58 4.53 1.81 3.46
CA ASP A 58 5.89 1.93 3.97
C ASP A 58 6.20 3.38 4.34
N ALA A 59 5.87 4.31 3.44
CA ALA A 59 6.04 5.74 3.67
C ALA A 59 5.14 6.28 4.80
N ARG A 60 3.93 5.70 4.98
CA ARG A 60 3.02 6.05 6.07
C ARG A 60 3.54 5.53 7.41
N PHE A 61 4.06 4.31 7.44
CA PHE A 61 4.63 3.71 8.64
C PHE A 61 5.85 4.50 9.12
N GLU A 62 6.77 4.86 8.21
CA GLU A 62 7.91 5.71 8.53
C GLU A 62 7.46 7.07 9.12
N ARG A 63 6.46 7.72 8.52
CA ARG A 63 5.91 8.98 9.04
C ARG A 63 5.27 8.82 10.41
N GLU A 64 4.51 7.75 10.62
CA GLU A 64 3.83 7.46 11.88
C GLU A 64 4.83 7.21 13.01
N VAL A 65 5.92 6.50 12.73
CA VAL A 65 7.03 6.32 13.68
C VAL A 65 7.70 7.65 14.04
N ILE A 66 8.01 8.49 13.04
CA ILE A 66 8.63 9.81 13.26
C ILE A 66 7.70 10.70 14.10
N GLN A 67 6.40 10.73 13.77
CA GLN A 67 5.43 11.55 14.48
C GLN A 67 5.22 11.07 15.91
N GLY A 68 5.08 9.76 16.12
CA GLY A 68 4.91 9.18 17.46
C GLY A 68 6.11 9.48 18.38
N GLN A 69 7.34 9.47 17.85
CA GLN A 69 8.51 9.89 18.61
C GLN A 69 8.48 11.38 19.00
N GLY A 70 7.98 12.24 18.11
CA GLY A 70 7.75 13.66 18.40
C GLY A 70 6.74 13.88 19.52
N ASP A 71 5.61 13.20 19.45
CA ASP A 71 4.53 13.31 20.45
C ASP A 71 5.00 12.88 21.85
N VAL A 72 5.74 11.76 21.94
CA VAL A 72 6.36 11.32 23.20
C VAL A 72 7.33 12.37 23.76
N SER A 73 8.10 13.02 22.88
CA SER A 73 9.05 14.06 23.30
C SER A 73 8.32 15.29 23.86
N LEU A 74 7.21 15.69 23.24
CA LEU A 74 6.38 16.79 23.71
C LEU A 74 5.70 16.48 25.05
N LEU A 75 5.20 15.25 25.24
CA LEU A 75 4.60 14.82 26.49
C LEU A 75 5.61 14.89 27.65
N ARG A 76 6.86 14.48 27.43
CA ARG A 76 7.93 14.60 28.44
C ARG A 76 8.23 16.05 28.83
N LEU A 77 8.22 16.97 27.86
CA LEU A 77 8.40 18.39 28.14
C LEU A 77 7.22 18.96 28.94
N SER A 78 6.00 18.53 28.60
CA SER A 78 4.81 18.92 29.36
C SER A 78 4.88 18.41 30.80
N GLU A 79 5.29 17.16 31.00
CA GLU A 79 5.52 16.58 32.33
C GLU A 79 6.53 17.39 33.14
N ALA A 80 7.70 17.69 32.58
CA ALA A 80 8.71 18.51 33.25
C ALA A 80 8.17 19.89 33.65
N SER A 81 7.36 20.52 32.79
CA SER A 81 6.75 21.82 33.08
C SER A 81 5.72 21.75 34.21
N LEU A 82 4.97 20.65 34.29
CA LEU A 82 3.96 20.44 35.33
C LEU A 82 4.63 20.16 36.68
N LEU A 83 5.71 19.37 36.69
CA LEU A 83 6.52 19.15 37.89
C LEU A 83 7.14 20.47 38.38
N ALA A 84 7.65 21.30 37.48
CA ALA A 84 8.22 22.60 37.85
C ALA A 84 7.16 23.54 38.43
N ARG A 85 5.98 23.56 37.80
CA ARG A 85 4.84 24.34 38.28
C ARG A 85 4.37 23.86 39.64
N LYS A 86 4.30 22.55 39.86
CA LYS A 86 3.94 21.95 41.15
C LYS A 86 4.93 22.35 42.23
N ALA A 87 6.23 22.15 42.00
CA ALA A 87 7.28 22.50 42.96
C ALA A 87 7.24 23.98 43.35
N ARG A 88 7.02 24.88 42.37
CA ARG A 88 6.84 26.30 42.63
C ARG A 88 5.62 26.59 43.51
N LEU A 89 4.46 26.00 43.20
CA LEU A 89 3.24 26.22 44.00
C LEU A 89 3.38 25.67 45.42
N GLU A 90 4.06 24.54 45.60
CA GLU A 90 4.34 23.96 46.92
C GLU A 90 5.29 24.87 47.74
N ALA A 91 6.30 25.47 47.10
CA ALA A 91 7.16 26.47 47.72
C ALA A 91 6.38 27.74 48.11
N GLU A 92 5.50 28.24 47.21
CA GLU A 92 4.65 29.41 47.48
C GLU A 92 3.69 29.14 48.66
N LEU A 93 3.07 27.96 48.72
CA LEU A 93 2.15 27.56 49.80
C LEU A 93 2.84 27.40 51.16
N SER A 94 4.08 26.90 51.17
CA SER A 94 4.86 26.70 52.39
C SER A 94 5.62 27.94 52.85
N HIS A 95 5.50 29.06 52.12
CA HIS A 95 6.35 30.26 52.27
C HIS A 95 7.85 29.93 52.28
N ALA A 96 8.23 28.84 51.62
CA ALA A 96 9.62 28.42 51.51
C ALA A 96 10.35 29.30 50.51
N SER A 97 11.56 29.73 50.86
CA SER A 97 12.42 30.53 50.00
C SER A 97 13.16 29.72 48.92
N ASP A 98 12.94 28.40 48.87
CA ASP A 98 13.69 27.48 48.01
C ASP A 98 12.76 26.48 47.31
N ILE A 99 12.98 26.25 46.01
CA ILE A 99 12.14 25.37 45.18
C ILE A 99 12.83 24.01 45.06
N GLN A 100 12.28 22.99 45.70
CA GLN A 100 12.76 21.61 45.51
C GLN A 100 12.10 20.99 44.28
N PHE A 101 12.89 20.83 43.22
CA PHE A 101 12.51 20.12 42.01
C PHE A 101 13.00 18.66 42.08
N PRO A 102 12.17 17.66 41.71
CA PRO A 102 12.59 16.25 41.68
C PRO A 102 13.54 15.92 40.52
#